data_AF-A0A6N7PV78-F1
#
_entry.id   AF-A0A6N7PV78-F1
#
_cell.length_a   1.000
_cell.length_b   1.000
_cell.length_c   1.000
_cell.angle_alpha   90.00
_cell.angle_beta   90.00
_cell.angle_gamma   90.00
#
_symmetry.space_group_name_H-M   'P 1'
#
loop_
_entity.id
_entity.type
_entity.pdbx_description
1 polymer ?
#
loop_
_entity_poly.entity_id
_entity_poly.type
_entity_poly.pdbx_seq_one_letter_code
_entity_poly.pdbx_strand_id
1 'polypeptide(L)'
;MNRFISIFTRGAPLALAAGLFATACVEQPPSDNLSRPAPVIDDPTTDFENQPGVFAGDEDNTHSHMGDLGNGVYKDPFEVLAQRQEEGPPEVRTRLHSCQKLQNAALQNVLVSLGVNIDATSDVPTAGQLYKGGTGALGAASYDARVGEAIVWSAAGAAKLFDIFVQAAPEIITNLPNVEQCKVDGVGVEMFDANDQCNKDAISCIMGRPATDSHVAICNKVVTSASTVEMGKRIAVGTMMAAAHSCE
;
A
#
# COMPACT_ATOMS: atom_id res chain seq x y z
N MET A 1 -62.23 -24.18 -2.56
CA MET A 1 -62.49 -25.55 -2.05
C MET A 1 -61.22 -26.38 -2.24
N ASN A 2 -60.91 -27.26 -1.27
CA ASN A 2 -59.72 -28.16 -1.13
C ASN A 2 -58.43 -27.44 -0.70
N ARG A 3 -57.93 -27.40 0.56
CA ARG A 3 -57.89 -28.27 1.76
C ARG A 3 -56.84 -29.41 1.73
N PHE A 4 -55.83 -29.25 2.62
CA PHE A 4 -54.90 -30.22 3.27
C PHE A 4 -53.80 -30.85 2.39
N ILE A 5 -52.55 -31.04 2.83
CA ILE A 5 -52.09 -31.75 4.05
C ILE A 5 -50.73 -31.20 4.56
N SER A 6 -50.63 -31.06 5.88
CA SER A 6 -49.41 -30.92 6.68
C SER A 6 -48.97 -32.30 7.17
N ILE A 7 -47.68 -32.65 7.09
CA ILE A 7 -47.09 -33.72 7.92
C ILE A 7 -45.77 -33.25 8.52
N PHE A 8 -45.78 -33.28 9.85
CA PHE A 8 -44.70 -33.22 10.83
C PHE A 8 -43.77 -34.45 10.77
N THR A 9 -42.47 -34.25 11.01
CA THR A 9 -41.60 -35.09 11.89
C THR A 9 -40.29 -34.31 12.12
N ARG A 10 -40.06 -33.65 13.27
CA ARG A 10 -39.52 -34.18 14.55
C ARG A 10 -38.24 -35.03 14.42
N GLY A 11 -37.14 -34.54 15.02
CA GLY A 11 -36.06 -35.38 15.53
C GLY A 11 -34.63 -34.83 15.39
N ALA A 12 -34.21 -33.98 16.33
CA ALA A 12 -32.79 -33.88 16.75
C ALA A 12 -32.45 -35.11 17.66
N PRO A 13 -31.22 -35.39 18.15
CA PRO A 13 -29.96 -34.60 18.10
C PRO A 13 -28.66 -35.45 17.92
N LEU A 14 -27.49 -34.78 18.07
CA LEU A 14 -26.21 -35.31 18.58
C LEU A 14 -25.45 -36.37 17.75
N ALA A 15 -24.36 -35.93 17.11
CA ALA A 15 -23.13 -36.71 17.05
C ALA A 15 -21.92 -35.77 17.12
N LEU A 16 -21.34 -35.72 18.31
CA LEU A 16 -20.01 -35.20 18.61
C LEU A 16 -19.00 -36.09 17.86
N ALA A 17 -18.26 -35.54 16.91
CA ALA A 17 -17.10 -36.20 16.34
C ALA A 17 -15.92 -35.23 16.39
N ALA A 18 -15.13 -35.38 17.45
CA ALA A 18 -13.78 -34.85 17.54
C ALA A 18 -12.94 -35.47 16.42
N GLY A 19 -12.75 -34.71 15.34
CA GLY A 19 -11.87 -35.04 14.23
C GLY A 19 -10.46 -34.56 14.55
N LEU A 20 -9.56 -35.54 14.64
CA LEU A 20 -8.16 -35.43 15.03
C LEU A 20 -7.39 -34.30 14.33
N PHE A 21 -6.54 -33.65 15.14
CA PHE A 21 -5.38 -32.90 14.71
C PHE A 21 -4.51 -33.74 13.76
N ALA A 22 -4.51 -33.41 12.48
CA ALA A 22 -3.41 -33.74 11.58
C ALA A 22 -2.37 -32.63 11.73
N THR A 23 -1.47 -32.81 12.69
CA THR A 23 -0.18 -32.13 12.70
C THR A 23 0.54 -32.50 11.40
N ALA A 24 0.59 -31.56 10.46
CA ALA A 24 1.57 -31.61 9.39
C ALA A 24 2.94 -31.44 10.06
N CYS A 25 3.58 -32.57 10.39
CA CYS A 25 5.01 -32.60 10.61
C CYS A 25 5.66 -32.28 9.27
N VAL A 26 5.92 -30.99 9.02
CA VAL A 26 7.02 -30.62 8.14
C VAL A 26 8.27 -31.20 8.78
N GLU A 27 8.90 -32.15 8.10
CA GLU A 27 10.25 -32.59 8.42
C GLU A 27 11.11 -31.35 8.61
N GLN A 28 11.55 -31.14 9.85
CA GLN A 28 12.53 -30.14 10.18
C GLN A 28 13.81 -30.56 9.43
N PRO A 29 14.31 -29.77 8.46
CA PRO A 29 15.57 -30.10 7.81
C PRO A 29 16.65 -30.17 8.89
N PRO A 30 17.61 -31.09 8.78
CA PRO A 30 18.67 -31.25 9.77
C PRO A 30 19.34 -29.90 10.04
N SER A 31 19.34 -29.49 11.31
CA SER A 31 19.86 -28.22 11.81
C SER A 31 21.39 -28.16 11.85
N ASP A 32 22.06 -28.79 10.88
CA ASP A 32 23.51 -28.88 10.80
C ASP A 32 23.97 -28.27 9.48
N ASN A 33 23.86 -26.95 9.33
CA ASN A 33 24.81 -26.13 8.55
C ASN A 33 24.59 -24.61 8.57
N LEU A 34 24.18 -24.01 9.68
CA LEU A 34 24.27 -22.56 9.84
C LEU A 34 24.90 -22.18 11.17
N SER A 35 26.14 -22.61 11.38
CA SER A 35 27.07 -21.78 12.14
C SER A 35 27.43 -20.57 11.28
N ARG A 36 26.53 -19.59 11.21
CA ARG A 36 26.94 -18.24 10.82
C ARG A 36 27.49 -17.61 12.09
N PRO A 37 28.75 -17.12 12.11
CA PRO A 37 29.15 -16.27 13.20
C PRO A 37 28.21 -15.06 13.16
N ALA A 38 27.46 -14.83 14.24
CA ALA A 38 26.95 -13.50 14.48
C ALA A 38 28.16 -12.56 14.38
N PRO A 39 28.10 -11.42 13.67
CA PRO A 39 29.05 -10.38 13.97
C PRO A 39 28.78 -10.03 15.43
N VAL A 40 29.69 -10.48 16.30
CA VAL A 40 29.75 -9.97 17.66
C VAL A 40 30.14 -8.50 17.45
N ILE A 41 29.17 -7.60 17.62
CA ILE A 41 29.45 -6.18 17.66
C ILE A 41 30.05 -5.95 19.05
N ASP A 42 31.34 -6.25 19.19
CA ASP A 42 32.11 -6.04 20.42
C ASP A 42 32.40 -4.54 20.65
N ASP A 43 32.22 -3.70 19.62
CA ASP A 43 32.54 -2.28 19.68
C ASP A 43 31.54 -1.40 18.89
N PRO A 44 30.66 -0.64 19.56
CA PRO A 44 29.69 0.26 18.92
C PRO A 44 30.33 1.49 18.25
N THR A 45 31.66 1.64 18.28
CA THR A 45 32.39 2.73 17.58
C THR A 45 33.01 2.31 16.24
N THR A 46 32.81 1.06 15.82
CA THR A 46 33.27 0.59 14.50
C THR A 46 32.23 0.92 13.42
N ASP A 47 32.65 1.68 12.39
CA ASP A 47 31.82 1.99 11.22
C ASP A 47 31.35 0.70 10.55
N PHE A 48 30.03 0.57 10.35
CA PHE A 48 29.48 -0.50 9.53
C PHE A 48 29.71 -0.16 8.05
N GLU A 49 30.32 -1.08 7.31
CA GLU A 49 30.34 -0.96 5.84
C GLU A 49 28.90 -0.93 5.33
N ASN A 50 28.53 0.15 4.63
CA ASN A 50 27.29 0.25 3.86
C ASN A 50 27.28 -0.83 2.77
N GLN A 51 26.89 -2.05 3.12
CA GLN A 51 26.71 -3.12 2.16
C GLN A 51 25.30 -3.02 1.54
N PRO A 52 25.14 -3.34 0.25
CA PRO A 52 23.81 -3.36 -0.36
C PRO A 52 22.88 -4.32 0.39
N GLY A 53 21.73 -3.83 0.86
CA GLY A 53 20.68 -4.66 1.47
C GLY A 53 20.51 -4.57 2.99
N VAL A 54 21.35 -3.84 3.74
CA VAL A 54 21.19 -3.72 5.22
C VAL A 54 19.90 -3.02 5.66
N PHE A 55 19.23 -2.31 4.75
CA PHE A 55 17.95 -1.62 4.99
C PHE A 55 16.77 -2.23 4.25
N ALA A 56 17.00 -3.25 3.41
CA ALA A 56 15.95 -4.02 2.78
C ALA A 56 15.64 -5.23 3.69
N GLY A 57 14.36 -5.48 3.97
CA GLY A 57 13.96 -6.70 4.69
C GLY A 57 14.49 -7.97 4.02
N ASP A 58 14.77 -9.00 4.81
CA ASP A 58 15.23 -10.31 4.33
C ASP A 58 14.05 -11.23 3.94
N GLU A 59 14.32 -12.47 3.53
CA GLU A 59 13.25 -13.42 3.19
C GLU A 59 12.40 -13.83 4.39
N ASP A 60 12.85 -13.52 5.61
CA ASP A 60 12.18 -13.84 6.87
C ASP A 60 11.43 -12.64 7.49
N ASN A 61 11.70 -11.40 7.05
CA ASN A 61 10.96 -10.20 7.45
C ASN A 61 10.92 -9.12 6.35
N THR A 62 9.75 -8.50 6.15
CA THR A 62 9.58 -7.47 5.12
C THR A 62 9.71 -6.04 5.66
N HIS A 63 9.98 -5.84 6.95
CA HIS A 63 9.83 -4.55 7.64
C HIS A 63 10.95 -4.29 8.66
N SER A 64 12.09 -3.78 8.21
CA SER A 64 13.04 -3.08 9.09
C SER A 64 12.58 -1.63 9.24
N HIS A 65 11.67 -1.34 10.18
CA HIS A 65 11.28 0.05 10.44
C HIS A 65 12.48 0.83 11.01
N MET A 66 12.59 2.13 10.73
CA MET A 66 13.58 3.02 11.37
C MET A 66 13.50 3.03 12.91
N GLY A 67 12.40 2.54 13.49
CA GLY A 67 12.23 2.33 14.92
C GLY A 67 12.32 0.88 15.40
N ASP A 68 12.42 -0.08 14.48
CA ASP A 68 12.59 -1.51 14.76
C ASP A 68 13.93 -1.96 14.21
N LEU A 69 14.95 -1.78 15.04
CA LEU A 69 16.33 -2.09 14.71
C LEU A 69 16.63 -3.49 15.26
N GLY A 70 16.12 -4.49 14.55
CA GLY A 70 16.42 -5.90 14.78
C GLY A 70 15.76 -6.49 16.02
N ASN A 71 15.69 -7.84 16.03
CA ASN A 71 15.15 -8.71 17.09
C ASN A 71 15.22 -8.16 18.54
N GLY A 72 14.30 -7.26 18.90
CA GLY A 72 14.07 -6.82 20.28
C GLY A 72 15.12 -5.89 20.91
N VAL A 73 15.99 -5.21 20.15
CA VAL A 73 16.98 -4.28 20.74
C VAL A 73 16.59 -2.84 20.45
N TYR A 74 16.12 -2.13 21.47
CA TYR A 74 15.97 -0.68 21.43
C TYR A 74 17.36 -0.07 21.19
N LYS A 75 17.56 0.69 20.10
CA LYS A 75 18.76 1.53 19.96
C LYS A 75 18.85 2.51 21.12
N ASP A 76 20.07 2.72 21.61
CA ASP A 76 20.35 3.73 22.63
C ASP A 76 19.88 5.11 22.11
N PRO A 77 19.07 5.86 22.88
CA PRO A 77 18.69 7.22 22.51
C PRO A 77 19.86 8.12 22.08
N PHE A 78 21.08 7.89 22.61
CA PHE A 78 22.26 8.66 22.20
C PHE A 78 22.80 8.25 20.83
N GLU A 79 22.70 6.98 20.45
CA GLU A 79 23.03 6.51 19.09
C GLU A 79 22.06 7.08 18.07
N VAL A 80 20.75 7.08 18.38
CA VAL A 80 19.72 7.71 17.55
C VAL A 80 19.97 9.21 17.41
N LEU A 81 20.42 9.88 18.47
CA LEU A 81 20.78 11.30 18.43
C LEU A 81 22.04 11.57 17.60
N ALA A 82 23.07 10.72 17.70
CA ALA A 82 24.30 10.84 16.91
C ALA A 82 24.01 10.65 15.41
N GLN A 83 23.26 9.62 15.04
CA GLN A 83 22.81 9.40 13.66
C GLN A 83 22.01 10.60 13.14
N ARG A 84 21.09 11.13 13.97
CA ARG A 84 20.31 12.33 13.65
C ARG A 84 21.13 13.61 13.52
N GLN A 85 22.29 13.69 14.15
CA GLN A 85 23.25 14.80 14.02
C GLN A 85 24.07 14.67 12.74
N GLU A 86 24.42 13.44 12.35
CA GLU A 86 25.12 13.12 11.10
C GLU A 86 24.25 13.42 9.86
N GLU A 87 22.95 13.15 9.94
CA GLU A 87 21.96 13.52 8.91
C GLU A 87 21.81 15.04 8.70
N GLY A 88 22.38 15.84 9.59
CA GLY A 88 22.43 17.30 9.50
C GLY A 88 21.29 18.03 10.22
N PRO A 89 21.20 19.36 10.03
CA PRO A 89 20.17 20.18 10.65
C PRO A 89 18.76 19.65 10.37
N PRO A 90 17.76 19.86 11.25
CA PRO A 90 16.40 19.38 11.05
C PRO A 90 15.81 19.72 9.68
N GLU A 91 16.16 20.86 9.08
CA GLU A 91 15.72 21.30 7.75
C GLU A 91 16.34 20.47 6.62
N VAL A 92 17.55 19.95 6.82
CA VAL A 92 18.25 19.07 5.87
C VAL A 92 17.73 17.66 6.04
N ARG A 93 17.63 17.17 7.28
CA ARG A 93 17.08 15.85 7.60
C ARG A 93 15.62 15.71 7.15
N THR A 94 14.80 16.75 7.33
CA THR A 94 13.40 16.74 6.85
C THR A 94 13.31 16.78 5.34
N ARG A 95 14.34 17.23 4.61
CA ARG A 95 14.43 17.10 3.15
C ARG A 95 14.90 15.72 2.71
N LEU A 96 15.92 15.17 3.40
CA LEU A 96 16.47 13.84 3.15
C LEU A 96 15.46 12.72 3.46
N HIS A 97 14.63 12.93 4.48
CA HIS A 97 13.54 12.04 4.89
C HIS A 97 12.17 12.69 4.67
N SER A 98 12.05 13.55 3.65
CA SER A 98 10.81 14.30 3.31
C SER A 98 9.67 13.42 2.80
N CYS A 99 9.78 12.10 3.01
CA CYS A 99 8.85 11.08 2.60
C CYS A 99 7.54 11.14 3.40
N GLN A 100 6.93 12.32 3.46
CA GLN A 100 5.74 12.56 4.22
C GLN A 100 4.57 11.89 3.50
N LYS A 101 3.80 11.15 4.29
CA LYS A 101 2.51 10.66 3.86
C LYS A 101 1.63 11.83 3.41
N LEU A 102 0.87 11.64 2.33
CA LEU A 102 -0.22 12.54 2.00
C LEU A 102 -1.17 12.66 3.18
N GLN A 103 -1.44 13.89 3.59
CA GLN A 103 -2.49 14.16 4.56
C GLN A 103 -3.82 13.59 4.03
N ASN A 104 -4.68 13.09 4.92
CA ASN A 104 -5.94 12.48 4.53
C ASN A 104 -6.84 13.45 3.77
N ALA A 105 -6.78 14.75 4.09
CA ALA A 105 -7.45 15.79 3.33
C ALA A 105 -6.86 15.95 1.92
N ALA A 106 -5.53 15.88 1.78
CA ALA A 106 -4.87 15.95 0.48
C ALA A 106 -5.21 14.72 -0.38
N LEU A 107 -5.23 13.52 0.20
CA LEU A 107 -5.67 12.30 -0.49
C LEU A 107 -7.11 12.44 -1.03
N GLN A 108 -8.03 12.94 -0.20
CA GLN A 108 -9.40 13.21 -0.65
C GLN A 108 -9.44 14.20 -1.81
N ASN A 109 -8.67 15.28 -1.72
CA ASN A 109 -8.61 16.29 -2.78
C ASN A 109 -8.06 15.72 -4.09
N VAL A 110 -7.02 14.88 -4.03
CA VAL A 110 -6.48 14.17 -5.20
C VAL A 110 -7.57 13.31 -5.85
N LEU A 111 -8.25 12.45 -5.08
CA LEU A 111 -9.31 11.59 -5.59
C LEU A 111 -10.44 12.39 -6.23
N VAL A 112 -10.97 13.39 -5.53
CA VAL A 112 -12.08 14.23 -6.03
C VAL A 112 -11.66 15.03 -7.27
N SER A 113 -10.43 15.55 -7.31
CA SER A 113 -9.92 16.30 -8.46
C SER A 113 -9.81 15.44 -9.73
N LEU A 114 -9.61 14.13 -9.58
CA LEU A 114 -9.58 13.16 -10.68
C LEU A 114 -10.97 12.59 -10.99
N GLY A 115 -12.03 13.16 -10.40
CA GLY A 115 -13.42 12.79 -10.67
C GLY A 115 -13.93 11.59 -9.88
N VAL A 116 -13.25 11.16 -8.81
CA VAL A 116 -13.75 10.07 -7.94
C VAL A 116 -14.88 10.57 -7.06
N ASN A 117 -15.99 9.85 -7.03
CA ASN A 117 -17.11 10.14 -6.15
C ASN A 117 -16.87 9.55 -4.75
N ILE A 118 -16.38 10.39 -3.83
CA ILE A 118 -16.07 9.97 -2.45
C ILE A 118 -17.32 9.57 -1.63
N ASP A 119 -18.51 9.92 -2.10
CA ASP A 119 -19.79 9.62 -1.45
C ASP A 119 -20.50 8.41 -2.07
N ALA A 120 -19.92 7.78 -3.09
CA ALA A 120 -20.46 6.56 -3.69
C ALA A 120 -20.48 5.40 -2.69
N THR A 121 -21.58 4.64 -2.68
CA THR A 121 -21.78 3.46 -1.84
C THR A 121 -22.08 2.24 -2.69
N SER A 122 -21.47 1.10 -2.35
CA SER A 122 -21.70 -0.19 -3.00
C SER A 122 -21.49 -1.33 -2.01
N ASP A 123 -21.98 -2.52 -2.36
CA ASP A 123 -21.73 -3.77 -1.61
C ASP A 123 -20.24 -4.16 -1.68
N VAL A 124 -19.60 -3.90 -2.82
CA VAL A 124 -18.15 -3.95 -2.96
C VAL A 124 -17.61 -2.57 -2.61
N PRO A 125 -16.70 -2.42 -1.61
CA PRO A 125 -16.26 -1.12 -1.14
C PRO A 125 -15.73 -0.22 -2.26
N THR A 126 -16.32 0.97 -2.41
CA THR A 126 -15.82 2.03 -3.30
C THR A 126 -14.53 2.64 -2.75
N ALA A 127 -13.81 3.43 -3.56
CA ALA A 127 -12.68 4.21 -3.10
C ALA A 127 -13.05 5.14 -1.92
N GLY A 128 -14.24 5.75 -1.98
CA GLY A 128 -14.78 6.58 -0.90
C GLY A 128 -15.05 5.82 0.39
N GLN A 129 -15.62 4.61 0.30
CA GLN A 129 -15.84 3.74 1.45
C GLN A 129 -14.50 3.28 2.06
N LEU A 130 -13.50 2.95 1.24
CA LEU A 130 -12.17 2.58 1.72
C LEU A 130 -11.43 3.75 2.38
N TYR A 131 -11.55 4.97 1.83
CA TYR A 131 -10.99 6.18 2.41
C TYR A 131 -11.62 6.49 3.78
N LYS A 132 -12.95 6.54 3.85
CA LYS A 132 -13.69 6.88 5.08
C LYS A 132 -13.57 5.80 6.16
N GLY A 133 -13.58 4.52 5.76
CA GLY A 133 -13.44 3.39 6.68
C GLY A 133 -11.99 3.06 7.06
N GLY A 134 -11.01 3.53 6.28
CA GLY A 134 -9.59 3.24 6.43
C GLY A 134 -8.81 4.26 7.26
N THR A 135 -9.46 5.23 7.90
CA THR A 135 -8.82 6.36 8.60
C THR A 135 -7.79 5.93 9.64
N GLY A 136 -8.03 4.82 10.36
CA GLY A 136 -7.06 4.25 11.30
C GLY A 136 -5.77 3.75 10.62
N ALA A 137 -5.89 3.03 9.49
CA ALA A 137 -4.73 2.57 8.71
C ALA A 137 -3.99 3.74 8.04
N LEU A 138 -4.74 4.75 7.59
CA LEU A 138 -4.21 6.01 7.09
C LEU A 138 -3.67 6.92 8.20
N GLY A 139 -3.66 6.51 9.47
CA GLY A 139 -3.10 7.30 10.57
C GLY A 139 -3.79 8.64 10.79
N ALA A 140 -5.10 8.72 10.59
CA ALA A 140 -5.89 9.92 10.88
C ALA A 140 -5.71 10.39 12.32
N ALA A 141 -5.87 11.70 12.54
CA ALA A 141 -5.79 12.27 13.88
C ALA A 141 -6.82 11.66 14.83
N SER A 142 -6.41 11.41 16.07
CA SER A 142 -7.27 10.98 17.16
C SER A 142 -7.31 12.07 18.23
N TYR A 143 -8.39 12.86 18.22
CA TYR A 143 -8.54 14.00 19.13
C TYR A 143 -8.71 13.57 20.59
N ASP A 144 -9.41 12.46 20.84
CA ASP A 144 -9.58 11.90 22.18
C ASP A 144 -8.24 11.46 22.79
N ALA A 145 -7.33 10.95 21.95
CA ALA A 145 -5.97 10.58 22.35
C ALA A 145 -4.96 11.73 22.26
N ARG A 146 -5.36 12.92 21.77
CA ARG A 146 -4.48 14.06 21.47
C ARG A 146 -3.31 13.70 20.53
N VAL A 147 -3.55 12.80 19.60
CA VAL A 147 -2.58 12.37 18.60
C VAL A 147 -2.92 13.02 17.26
N GLY A 148 -1.96 13.75 16.70
CA GLY A 148 -2.10 14.34 15.36
C GLY A 148 -2.09 13.27 14.26
N GLU A 149 -2.41 13.68 13.04
CA GLU A 149 -2.29 12.79 11.88
C GLU A 149 -0.83 12.31 11.72
N ALA A 150 -0.67 11.03 11.40
CA ALA A 150 0.63 10.46 11.09
C ALA A 150 1.20 11.07 9.80
N ILE A 151 2.40 11.64 9.91
CA ILE A 151 3.11 12.24 8.78
C ILE A 151 4.01 11.24 8.04
N VAL A 152 4.14 10.01 8.52
CA VAL A 152 4.97 8.95 7.92
C VAL A 152 4.07 7.78 7.54
N TRP A 153 4.38 7.13 6.42
CA TRP A 153 3.70 5.91 6.01
C TRP A 153 3.98 4.75 6.98
N SER A 154 2.91 4.16 7.53
CA SER A 154 2.97 2.77 7.99
C SER A 154 2.76 1.85 6.79
N ALA A 155 3.18 0.59 6.90
CA ALA A 155 2.89 -0.39 5.85
C ALA A 155 1.39 -0.57 5.62
N ALA A 156 0.59 -0.55 6.70
CA ALA A 156 -0.86 -0.57 6.61
C ALA A 156 -1.41 0.68 5.88
N GLY A 157 -0.81 1.85 6.09
CA GLY A 157 -1.16 3.09 5.41
C GLY A 157 -0.85 3.04 3.91
N ALA A 158 0.33 2.54 3.53
CA ALA A 158 0.72 2.39 2.14
C ALA A 158 -0.15 1.35 1.40
N ALA A 159 -0.42 0.20 2.03
CA ALA A 159 -1.32 -0.80 1.49
C ALA A 159 -2.76 -0.24 1.33
N LYS A 160 -3.25 0.49 2.33
CA LYS A 160 -4.57 1.13 2.26
C LYS A 160 -4.65 2.18 1.17
N LEU A 161 -3.60 2.98 0.98
CA LEU A 161 -3.51 3.95 -0.11
C LEU A 161 -3.61 3.26 -1.47
N PHE A 162 -2.86 2.18 -1.67
CA PHE A 162 -2.90 1.40 -2.90
C PHE A 162 -4.30 0.81 -3.16
N ASP A 163 -4.95 0.21 -2.15
CA ASP A 163 -6.32 -0.30 -2.27
C ASP A 163 -7.29 0.80 -2.72
N ILE A 164 -7.16 2.00 -2.13
CA ILE A 164 -7.98 3.16 -2.47
C ILE A 164 -7.78 3.54 -3.94
N PHE A 165 -6.54 3.61 -4.43
CA PHE A 165 -6.27 3.96 -5.82
C PHE A 165 -6.72 2.90 -6.82
N VAL A 166 -6.57 1.61 -6.50
CA VAL A 166 -7.09 0.52 -7.34
C VAL A 166 -8.62 0.59 -7.42
N GLN A 167 -9.31 0.86 -6.32
CA GLN A 167 -10.76 1.03 -6.32
C GLN A 167 -11.23 2.34 -6.96
N ALA A 168 -10.38 3.37 -6.97
CA ALA A 168 -10.64 4.64 -7.66
C ALA A 168 -10.45 4.54 -9.17
N ALA A 169 -9.60 3.61 -9.63
CA ALA A 169 -9.18 3.52 -11.02
C ALA A 169 -10.35 3.49 -12.03
N PRO A 170 -11.46 2.74 -11.85
CA PRO A 170 -12.56 2.76 -12.82
C PRO A 170 -13.19 4.14 -13.01
N GLU A 171 -13.35 4.91 -11.93
CA GLU A 171 -13.87 6.27 -11.99
C GLU A 171 -12.87 7.22 -12.63
N ILE A 172 -11.58 7.10 -12.27
CA ILE A 172 -10.50 7.90 -12.87
C ILE A 172 -10.44 7.64 -14.37
N ILE A 173 -10.40 6.38 -14.81
CA ILE A 173 -10.35 6.01 -16.23
C ILE A 173 -11.53 6.61 -17.00
N THR A 174 -12.72 6.56 -16.41
CA THR A 174 -13.95 7.09 -17.04
C THR A 174 -13.96 8.62 -17.09
N ASN A 175 -13.46 9.28 -16.05
CA ASN A 175 -13.61 10.72 -15.87
C ASN A 175 -12.41 11.53 -16.38
N LEU A 176 -11.23 10.93 -16.54
CA LEU A 176 -9.99 11.61 -16.94
C LEU A 176 -10.13 12.53 -18.16
N PRO A 177 -10.84 12.15 -19.24
CA PRO A 177 -11.00 13.03 -20.41
C PRO A 177 -11.76 14.33 -20.08
N ASN A 178 -12.55 14.32 -19.02
CA ASN A 178 -13.35 15.47 -18.56
C ASN A 178 -12.65 16.29 -17.46
N VAL A 179 -11.51 15.82 -16.96
CA VAL A 179 -10.75 16.50 -15.91
C VAL A 179 -9.95 17.65 -16.55
N GLU A 180 -10.30 18.90 -16.23
CA GLU A 180 -9.70 20.09 -16.88
C GLU A 180 -8.18 20.15 -16.75
N GLN A 181 -7.63 19.81 -15.57
CA GLN A 181 -6.17 19.81 -15.37
C GLN A 181 -5.43 18.71 -16.15
N CYS A 182 -6.14 17.73 -16.72
CA CYS A 182 -5.57 16.67 -17.54
C CYS A 182 -5.66 16.93 -19.04
N LYS A 183 -6.30 18.02 -19.47
CA LYS A 183 -6.44 18.32 -20.90
C LYS A 183 -5.13 18.83 -21.48
N VAL A 184 -4.73 18.25 -22.60
CA VAL A 184 -3.59 18.72 -23.41
C VAL A 184 -4.15 19.52 -24.58
N ASP A 185 -3.74 20.79 -24.70
CA ASP A 185 -4.27 21.73 -25.70
C ASP A 185 -5.80 21.83 -25.71
N GLY A 186 -6.42 21.71 -24.54
CA GLY A 186 -7.87 21.75 -24.36
C GLY A 186 -8.61 20.46 -24.75
N VAL A 187 -7.89 19.40 -25.10
CA VAL A 187 -8.45 18.08 -25.46
C VAL A 187 -8.26 17.10 -24.30
N GLY A 188 -9.33 16.40 -23.94
CA GLY A 188 -9.32 15.34 -22.94
C GLY A 188 -8.44 14.17 -23.35
N VAL A 189 -7.64 13.65 -22.41
CA VAL A 189 -6.79 12.48 -22.64
C VAL A 189 -7.44 11.23 -22.05
N GLU A 190 -7.46 10.17 -22.84
CA GLU A 190 -7.88 8.85 -22.38
C GLU A 190 -6.74 8.16 -21.63
N MET A 191 -7.06 7.45 -20.54
CA MET A 191 -6.04 6.71 -19.79
C MET A 191 -5.39 5.59 -20.63
N PHE A 192 -6.20 4.94 -21.47
CA PHE A 192 -5.79 3.84 -22.34
C PHE A 192 -6.28 4.10 -23.77
N ASP A 193 -5.47 3.75 -24.76
CA ASP A 193 -5.85 3.81 -26.16
C ASP A 193 -6.73 2.62 -26.59
N ALA A 194 -7.09 2.57 -27.87
CA ALA A 194 -7.91 1.49 -28.44
C ALA A 194 -7.24 0.10 -28.42
N ASN A 195 -5.93 0.03 -28.14
CA ASN A 195 -5.14 -1.20 -28.02
C ASN A 195 -4.76 -1.50 -26.56
N ASP A 196 -5.48 -0.89 -25.61
CA ASP A 196 -5.25 -1.01 -24.17
C ASP A 196 -3.85 -0.55 -23.72
N GLN A 197 -3.17 0.28 -24.51
CA GLN A 197 -1.88 0.86 -24.14
C GLN A 197 -2.08 2.14 -23.33
N CYS A 198 -1.28 2.32 -22.29
CA CYS A 198 -1.33 3.50 -21.45
C CYS A 198 -0.88 4.75 -22.20
N ASN A 199 -1.63 5.84 -22.02
CA ASN A 199 -1.29 7.14 -22.57
C ASN A 199 -0.31 7.89 -21.66
N LYS A 200 0.77 8.43 -22.23
CA LYS A 200 1.82 9.15 -21.49
C LYS A 200 1.34 10.44 -20.84
N ASP A 201 0.45 11.18 -21.49
CA ASP A 201 -0.12 12.42 -20.95
C ASP A 201 -1.11 12.13 -19.82
N ALA A 202 -1.90 11.07 -19.96
CA ALA A 202 -2.78 10.60 -18.90
C ALA A 202 -2.00 10.16 -17.64
N ILE A 203 -0.93 9.37 -17.81
CA ILE A 203 -0.02 9.01 -16.72
C ILE A 203 0.57 10.28 -16.08
N SER A 204 1.03 11.22 -16.90
CA SER A 204 1.60 12.48 -16.41
C SER A 204 0.60 13.25 -15.55
N CYS A 205 -0.67 13.28 -15.94
CA CYS A 205 -1.72 13.95 -15.18
C CYS A 205 -1.94 13.30 -13.81
N ILE A 206 -2.18 11.98 -13.76
CA ILE A 206 -2.50 11.29 -12.49
C ILE A 206 -1.31 11.24 -11.52
N MET A 207 -0.08 11.29 -12.05
CA MET A 207 1.15 11.39 -11.26
C MET A 207 1.48 12.82 -10.83
N GLY A 208 0.89 13.84 -11.47
CA GLY A 208 1.23 15.25 -11.25
C GLY A 208 2.64 15.65 -11.68
N ARG A 209 3.34 14.81 -12.46
CA ARG A 209 4.69 15.04 -12.99
C ARG A 209 4.85 14.41 -14.37
N PRO A 210 5.71 14.97 -15.25
CA PRO A 210 5.93 14.40 -16.58
C PRO A 210 6.32 12.91 -16.52
N ALA A 211 5.56 12.07 -17.22
CA ALA A 211 5.84 10.66 -17.31
C ALA A 211 7.06 10.39 -18.22
N THR A 212 7.86 9.39 -17.86
CA THR A 212 8.95 8.88 -18.69
C THR A 212 8.46 7.67 -19.49
N ASP A 213 9.25 7.25 -20.47
CA ASP A 213 8.93 6.03 -21.25
C ASP A 213 8.96 4.78 -20.35
N SER A 214 9.75 4.80 -19.28
CA SER A 214 9.75 3.75 -18.25
C SER A 214 8.40 3.64 -17.53
N HIS A 215 7.75 4.77 -17.20
CA HIS A 215 6.41 4.73 -16.59
C HIS A 215 5.39 4.10 -17.55
N VAL A 216 5.43 4.47 -18.83
CA VAL A 216 4.56 3.88 -19.86
C VAL A 216 4.82 2.38 -20.00
N ALA A 217 6.09 1.96 -20.03
CA ALA A 217 6.47 0.55 -20.12
C ALA A 217 5.98 -0.26 -18.91
N ILE A 218 6.12 0.27 -17.68
CA ILE A 218 5.62 -0.37 -16.46
C ILE A 218 4.09 -0.47 -16.51
N CYS A 219 3.40 0.62 -16.87
CA CYS A 219 1.94 0.64 -16.98
C CYS A 219 1.44 -0.44 -17.96
N ASN A 220 1.99 -0.49 -19.18
CA ASN A 220 1.65 -1.51 -20.18
C ASN A 220 1.99 -2.93 -19.72
N LYS A 221 3.11 -3.09 -19.00
CA LYS A 221 3.51 -4.39 -18.44
C LYS A 221 2.49 -4.87 -17.40
N VAL A 222 2.01 -3.99 -16.53
CA VAL A 222 0.97 -4.32 -15.54
C VAL A 222 -0.33 -4.71 -16.23
N VAL A 223 -0.77 -3.95 -17.25
CA VAL A 223 -1.99 -4.26 -18.01
C VAL A 223 -1.93 -5.67 -18.61
N THR A 224 -0.80 -6.03 -19.20
CA THR A 224 -0.61 -7.31 -19.91
C THR A 224 -0.27 -8.49 -19.00
N SER A 225 0.18 -8.26 -17.77
CA SER A 225 0.57 -9.32 -16.83
C SER A 225 -0.56 -9.75 -15.89
N ALA A 226 -1.66 -9.01 -15.84
CA ALA A 226 -2.83 -9.34 -15.03
C ALA A 226 -3.67 -10.48 -15.64
N SER A 227 -4.54 -11.07 -14.82
CA SER A 227 -5.43 -12.16 -15.24
C SER A 227 -6.44 -11.75 -16.33
N THR A 228 -6.79 -10.47 -16.36
CA THR A 228 -7.61 -9.85 -17.41
C THR A 228 -7.11 -8.44 -17.67
N VAL A 229 -7.31 -7.95 -18.90
CA VAL A 229 -6.94 -6.58 -19.29
C VAL A 229 -7.62 -5.56 -18.38
N GLU A 230 -8.90 -5.74 -18.07
CA GLU A 230 -9.66 -4.83 -17.22
C GLU A 230 -9.09 -4.76 -15.79
N MET A 231 -8.71 -5.91 -15.21
CA MET A 231 -8.01 -5.93 -13.92
C MET A 231 -6.65 -5.25 -14.02
N GLY A 232 -5.92 -5.52 -15.10
CA GLY A 232 -4.63 -4.91 -15.39
C GLY A 232 -4.69 -3.40 -15.49
N LYS A 233 -5.72 -2.83 -16.11
CA LYS A 233 -5.96 -1.38 -16.18
C LYS A 233 -6.13 -0.76 -14.80
N ARG A 234 -6.93 -1.39 -13.93
CA ARG A 234 -7.16 -0.90 -12.56
C ARG A 234 -5.89 -0.93 -11.73
N ILE A 235 -5.15 -2.03 -11.79
CA ILE A 235 -3.87 -2.18 -11.09
C ILE A 235 -2.86 -1.19 -11.66
N ALA A 236 -2.79 -0.99 -12.97
CA ALA A 236 -1.83 -0.06 -13.59
C ALA A 236 -2.04 1.38 -13.11
N VAL A 237 -3.27 1.89 -13.12
CA VAL A 237 -3.60 3.21 -12.56
C VAL A 237 -3.26 3.26 -11.08
N GLY A 238 -3.68 2.25 -10.31
CA GLY A 238 -3.38 2.16 -8.88
C GLY A 238 -1.89 2.19 -8.56
N THR A 239 -1.07 1.47 -9.33
CA THR A 239 0.39 1.41 -9.17
C THR A 239 1.04 2.74 -9.52
N MET A 240 0.67 3.37 -10.64
CA MET A 240 1.23 4.67 -11.02
C MET A 240 0.89 5.75 -9.99
N MET A 241 -0.34 5.75 -9.49
CA MET A 241 -0.76 6.68 -8.44
C MET A 241 -0.07 6.39 -7.11
N ALA A 242 -0.04 5.14 -6.67
CA ALA A 242 0.64 4.78 -5.42
C ALA A 242 2.10 5.19 -5.48
N ALA A 243 2.84 4.85 -6.54
CA ALA A 243 4.24 5.24 -6.70
C ALA A 243 4.45 6.77 -6.79
N ALA A 244 3.49 7.53 -7.31
CA ALA A 244 3.58 8.99 -7.36
C ALA A 244 3.23 9.67 -6.02
N HIS A 245 2.40 9.03 -5.21
CA HIS A 245 1.83 9.58 -3.96
C HIS A 245 2.37 8.89 -2.70
N SER A 246 3.24 7.90 -2.87
CA SER A 246 4.17 7.37 -1.87
C SER A 246 5.57 7.84 -2.24
N CYS A 247 6.38 8.20 -1.27
CA CYS A 247 7.71 8.70 -1.56
C CYS A 247 8.68 7.55 -1.89
N GLU A 248 9.58 7.82 -2.84
CA GLU A 248 10.79 7.03 -3.14
C GLU A 248 12.00 7.60 -2.39
#